data_AF-T1PFS4-F1
#
_entry.id   AF-T1PFS4-F1
#
_cell.length_a   1.000
_cell.length_b   1.000
_cell.length_c   1.000
_cell.angle_alpha   90.00
_cell.angle_beta   90.00
_cell.angle_gamma   90.00
#
_symmetry.space_group_name_H-M   'P 1'
#
loop_
_entity.id
_entity.type
_entity.pdbx_description
1 polymer ?
#
loop_
_entity_poly.entity_id
_entity_poly.type
_entity_poly.pdbx_seq_one_letter_code
_entity_poly.pdbx_strand_id
1 'polypeptide(L)'
;MKKSETTSAATSSNNTPASGAAAATENEPTKEELEAEFDPNDKELCSAALKIQATFRGHLTRKLVAKDTPEDVDIQEITKKVAEELDIDLSDPELNKAATKIQASFRGHKTRKETQPIE
;
A
#
# COMPACT_ATOMS: atom_id res chain seq x y z
N MET A 1 -21.45 -40.60 -58.13
CA MET A 1 -20.27 -41.47 -58.27
C MET A 1 -19.56 -41.59 -56.91
N LYS A 2 -19.20 -42.83 -56.51
CA LYS A 2 -18.11 -43.28 -55.59
C LYS A 2 -18.14 -42.74 -54.13
N LYS A 3 -18.51 -43.48 -53.08
CA LYS A 3 -17.92 -44.67 -52.40
C LYS A 3 -16.43 -44.54 -51.99
N SER A 4 -16.18 -44.53 -50.67
CA SER A 4 -15.03 -45.08 -49.94
C SER A 4 -15.26 -44.82 -48.43
N GLU A 5 -15.79 -45.75 -47.64
CA GLU A 5 -15.06 -46.74 -46.80
C GLU A 5 -14.05 -46.13 -45.83
N THR A 6 -14.20 -46.39 -44.52
CA THR A 6 -13.21 -47.11 -43.68
C THR A 6 -13.75 -47.31 -42.26
N THR A 7 -13.94 -48.57 -41.93
CA THR A 7 -14.16 -49.18 -40.60
C THR A 7 -12.81 -49.40 -39.88
N SER A 8 -12.88 -49.64 -38.57
CA SER A 8 -11.87 -50.29 -37.67
C SER A 8 -11.22 -49.32 -36.68
N ALA A 9 -11.42 -49.44 -35.36
CA ALA A 9 -11.16 -50.54 -34.42
C ALA A 9 -9.70 -50.59 -33.89
N ALA A 10 -9.59 -50.95 -32.61
CA ALA A 10 -8.40 -51.22 -31.78
C ALA A 10 -7.73 -49.96 -31.16
N THR A 11 -7.86 -49.71 -29.85
CA THR A 11 -7.30 -50.43 -28.68
C THR A 11 -5.79 -50.24 -28.53
N SER A 12 -5.39 -49.46 -27.51
CA SER A 12 -4.28 -49.74 -26.56
C SER A 12 -3.89 -48.43 -25.88
N SER A 13 -4.24 -48.28 -24.61
CA SER A 13 -3.31 -48.52 -23.48
C SER A 13 -2.52 -47.28 -23.13
N ASN A 14 -2.84 -46.66 -21.99
CA ASN A 14 -2.02 -46.86 -20.78
C ASN A 14 -2.47 -45.95 -19.63
N ASN A 15 -2.33 -46.51 -18.42
CA ASN A 15 -2.24 -45.87 -17.11
C ASN A 15 -3.52 -45.56 -16.31
N THR A 16 -4.05 -46.63 -15.71
CA THR A 16 -4.23 -46.89 -14.25
C THR A 16 -3.27 -46.08 -13.33
N PRO A 17 -3.47 -45.99 -12.00
CA PRO A 17 -4.63 -45.61 -11.17
C PRO A 17 -4.22 -44.64 -10.00
N ALA A 18 -5.09 -44.55 -8.99
CA ALA A 18 -4.83 -44.20 -7.58
C ALA A 18 -4.78 -42.70 -7.25
N SER A 19 -5.84 -42.16 -6.65
CA SER A 19 -6.18 -42.25 -5.22
C SER A 19 -5.23 -41.45 -4.33
N GLY A 20 -5.79 -40.45 -3.64
CA GLY A 20 -5.27 -39.98 -2.36
C GLY A 20 -4.75 -38.55 -2.35
N ALA A 21 -5.64 -37.58 -2.17
CA ALA A 21 -5.40 -36.41 -1.33
C ALA A 21 -6.74 -35.72 -1.04
N ALA A 22 -7.34 -36.09 0.08
CA ALA A 22 -8.32 -35.24 0.75
C ALA A 22 -7.62 -33.94 1.15
N ALA A 23 -8.05 -32.82 0.59
CA ALA A 23 -7.71 -31.48 1.07
C ALA A 23 -8.92 -30.57 0.82
N ALA A 24 -9.73 -30.42 1.87
CA ALA A 24 -10.66 -29.32 2.14
C ALA A 24 -11.25 -28.60 0.91
N THR A 25 -12.29 -29.17 0.32
CA THR A 25 -13.31 -28.35 -0.37
C THR A 25 -14.16 -27.70 0.72
N GLU A 26 -13.63 -26.67 1.38
CA GLU A 26 -14.49 -25.76 2.13
C GLU A 26 -15.30 -24.99 1.10
N ASN A 27 -16.62 -25.21 1.12
CA ASN A 27 -17.58 -24.45 0.31
C ASN A 27 -17.28 -22.97 0.50
N GLU A 28 -16.83 -22.27 -0.55
CA GLU A 28 -16.73 -20.82 -0.51
C GLU A 28 -18.16 -20.30 -0.33
N PRO A 29 -18.48 -19.62 0.78
CA PRO A 29 -19.85 -19.19 1.03
C PRO A 29 -20.27 -18.26 -0.09
N THR A 30 -21.42 -18.58 -0.71
CA THR A 30 -21.93 -17.78 -1.82
C THR A 30 -22.26 -16.38 -1.33
N LYS A 31 -22.19 -15.39 -2.23
CA LYS A 31 -22.50 -14.01 -1.88
C LYS A 31 -23.90 -13.88 -1.27
N GLU A 32 -24.86 -14.66 -1.77
CA GLU A 32 -26.22 -14.68 -1.24
C GLU A 32 -26.29 -15.25 0.18
N GLU A 33 -25.49 -16.26 0.52
CA GLU A 33 -25.43 -16.83 1.87
C GLU A 33 -24.78 -15.85 2.86
N LEU A 34 -23.71 -15.16 2.45
CA LEU A 34 -23.09 -14.11 3.26
C LEU A 34 -24.06 -12.97 3.53
N GLU A 35 -24.74 -12.46 2.49
CA GLU A 35 -25.72 -11.37 2.65
C GLU A 35 -26.92 -11.78 3.53
N ALA A 36 -27.30 -13.06 3.53
CA ALA A 36 -28.34 -13.57 4.43
C ALA A 36 -27.91 -13.63 5.90
N GLU A 37 -26.60 -13.75 6.18
CA GLU A 37 -26.04 -13.69 7.54
C GLU A 37 -25.77 -12.26 8.02
N PHE A 38 -25.74 -11.27 7.13
CA PHE A 38 -25.65 -9.86 7.51
C PHE A 38 -27.01 -9.34 8.01
N ASP A 39 -27.19 -9.32 9.33
CA ASP A 39 -28.29 -8.55 9.95
C ASP A 39 -27.91 -7.06 10.02
N PRO A 40 -28.57 -6.16 9.26
CA PRO A 40 -28.29 -4.73 9.29
C PRO A 40 -28.60 -4.06 10.65
N ASN A 41 -29.30 -4.74 11.56
CA ASN A 41 -29.55 -4.27 12.92
C ASN A 41 -28.54 -4.81 13.95
N ASP A 42 -27.61 -5.69 13.54
CA ASP A 42 -26.54 -6.16 14.41
C ASP A 42 -25.55 -5.01 14.67
N LYS A 43 -25.62 -4.46 15.89
CA LYS A 43 -24.78 -3.36 16.35
C LYS A 43 -23.31 -3.77 16.44
N GLU A 44 -23.01 -5.02 16.79
CA GLU A 44 -21.64 -5.50 16.92
C GLU A 44 -21.00 -5.63 15.53
N LEU A 45 -21.72 -6.22 14.57
CA LEU A 45 -21.29 -6.32 13.18
C LEU A 45 -21.06 -4.94 12.55
N CYS A 46 -21.98 -4.00 12.76
CA CYS A 46 -21.83 -2.61 12.31
C CYS A 46 -20.59 -1.96 12.94
N SER A 47 -20.37 -2.14 14.25
CA SER A 47 -19.22 -1.56 14.95
C SER A 47 -17.88 -2.13 14.45
N ALA A 48 -17.83 -3.43 14.17
CA ALA A 48 -16.67 -4.10 13.62
C ALA A 48 -16.37 -3.61 12.20
N ALA A 49 -17.39 -3.53 11.34
CA ALA A 49 -17.26 -2.97 10.00
C ALA A 49 -16.76 -1.52 10.02
N LEU A 50 -17.34 -0.67 10.88
CA LEU A 50 -16.90 0.71 11.11
C LEU A 50 -15.43 0.78 11.53
N LYS A 51 -15.00 -0.10 12.44
CA LYS A 51 -13.59 -0.17 12.88
C LYS A 51 -12.66 -0.55 11.73
N ILE A 52 -13.02 -1.56 10.94
CA ILE A 52 -12.24 -1.98 9.76
C ILE A 52 -12.15 -0.86 8.73
N GLN A 53 -13.27 -0.17 8.45
CA GLN A 53 -13.29 0.97 7.53
C GLN A 53 -12.43 2.12 8.04
N ALA A 54 -12.52 2.45 9.34
CA ALA A 54 -11.73 3.51 9.95
C ALA A 54 -10.22 3.21 9.92
N THR A 55 -9.82 1.98 10.27
CA THR A 55 -8.41 1.57 10.22
C THR A 55 -7.86 1.58 8.80
N PHE A 56 -8.66 1.12 7.81
CA PHE A 56 -8.27 1.11 6.41
C PHE A 56 -8.17 2.51 5.82
N ARG A 57 -9.15 3.39 6.07
CA ARG A 57 -9.06 4.82 5.70
C ARG A 57 -7.79 5.45 6.27
N GLY A 58 -7.50 5.21 7.55
CA GLY A 58 -6.26 5.67 8.18
C GLY A 58 -5.00 5.07 7.54
N HIS A 59 -5.03 3.78 7.16
CA HIS A 59 -3.91 3.13 6.46
C HIS A 59 -3.67 3.75 5.08
N LEU A 60 -4.73 4.05 4.31
CA LEU A 60 -4.60 4.72 3.03
C LEU A 60 -4.01 6.13 3.17
N THR A 61 -4.48 6.92 4.15
CA THR A 61 -3.91 8.24 4.44
C THR A 61 -2.42 8.12 4.81
N ARG A 62 -2.05 7.20 5.70
CA ARG A 62 -0.65 6.97 6.08
C ARG A 62 0.20 6.48 4.91
N LYS A 63 -0.33 5.61 4.05
CA LYS A 63 0.37 5.08 2.87
C LYS A 63 0.58 6.13 1.79
N LEU A 64 -0.36 7.06 1.64
CA LEU A 64 -0.22 8.20 0.74
C LEU A 64 0.89 9.14 1.24
N VAL A 65 0.84 9.52 2.52
CA VAL A 65 1.87 10.38 3.15
C VAL A 65 3.24 9.70 3.17
N ALA A 66 3.32 8.41 3.47
CA ALA A 66 4.56 7.64 3.48
C ALA A 66 5.17 7.45 2.08
N LYS A 67 4.37 7.55 1.01
CA LYS A 67 4.89 7.59 -0.37
C LYS A 67 5.42 8.98 -0.75
N ASP A 68 4.93 10.04 -0.12
CA ASP A 68 5.31 11.43 -0.40
C ASP A 68 6.42 11.94 0.54
N THR A 69 6.68 11.27 1.66
CA THR A 69 7.90 11.45 2.44
C THR A 69 8.94 10.43 1.95
N PRO A 70 10.01 10.86 1.27
CA PRO A 70 11.14 9.98 1.06
C PRO A 70 11.72 9.72 2.45
N GLU A 71 11.57 8.50 2.97
CA GLU A 71 12.19 8.10 4.24
C GLU A 71 13.74 8.11 4.12
N ASP A 72 14.27 8.19 2.89
CA ASP A 72 15.69 8.24 2.57
C ASP A 72 16.08 9.48 1.72
N VAL A 73 15.51 10.67 1.99
CA VAL A 73 16.17 11.89 1.47
C VAL A 73 17.38 12.21 2.33
N ASP A 74 18.56 11.85 1.82
CA ASP A 74 19.81 12.35 2.38
C ASP A 74 19.86 13.87 2.19
N ILE A 75 19.54 14.59 3.26
CA ILE A 75 19.57 16.05 3.31
C ILE A 75 20.97 16.56 2.93
N GLN A 76 22.03 15.79 3.21
CA GLN A 76 23.40 16.15 2.84
C GLN A 76 23.59 16.07 1.32
N GLU A 77 23.08 15.02 0.66
CA GLU A 77 23.14 14.89 -0.79
C GLU A 77 22.35 16.00 -1.51
N ILE A 78 21.17 16.35 -1.00
CA ILE A 78 20.38 17.47 -1.53
C ILE A 78 21.12 18.79 -1.37
N THR A 79 21.65 19.05 -0.16
CA THR A 79 22.39 20.29 0.11
C THR A 79 23.61 20.42 -0.80
N LYS A 80 24.31 19.32 -1.05
CA LYS A 80 25.46 19.28 -1.94
C LYS A 80 25.08 19.52 -3.41
N LYS A 81 24.05 18.84 -3.91
CA LYS A 81 23.54 19.04 -5.29
C LYS A 81 23.09 20.48 -5.53
N VAL A 82 22.36 21.06 -4.57
CA VAL A 82 21.90 22.45 -4.67
C VAL A 82 23.07 23.42 -4.61
N ALA A 83 24.08 23.17 -3.77
CA ALA A 83 25.27 24.00 -3.73
C ALA A 83 26.09 23.92 -5.03
N GLU A 84 26.20 22.74 -5.64
CA GLU A 84 26.86 22.55 -6.94
C GLU A 84 26.08 23.21 -8.09
N GLU A 85 24.74 23.13 -8.09
CA GLU A 85 23.89 23.74 -9.13
C GLU A 85 23.89 25.28 -9.08
N LEU A 86 23.98 25.85 -7.87
CA LEU A 86 23.93 27.29 -7.65
C LEU A 86 25.30 27.94 -7.41
N ASP A 87 26.39 27.17 -7.56
CA ASP A 87 27.78 27.59 -7.32
C ASP A 87 27.99 28.27 -5.95
N ILE A 88 27.45 27.64 -4.89
CA ILE A 88 27.46 28.16 -3.53
C ILE A 88 28.67 27.61 -2.76
N ASP A 89 29.51 28.50 -2.22
CA ASP A 89 30.59 28.11 -1.31
C ASP A 89 30.07 27.81 0.11
N LEU A 90 30.01 26.53 0.46
CA LEU A 90 29.60 26.07 1.79
C LEU A 90 30.59 26.44 2.92
N SER A 91 31.82 26.82 2.56
CA SER A 91 32.84 27.24 3.53
C SER A 91 32.73 28.72 3.90
N ASP A 92 31.91 29.51 3.19
CA ASP A 92 31.75 30.93 3.44
C ASP A 92 31.15 31.20 4.84
N PRO A 93 31.87 31.92 5.73
CA PRO A 93 31.36 32.29 7.04
C PRO A 93 30.10 33.16 6.99
N GLU A 94 29.92 33.98 5.95
CA GLU A 94 28.79 34.90 5.84
C GLU A 94 27.50 34.17 5.43
N LEU A 95 27.59 33.28 4.45
CA LEU A 95 26.53 32.33 4.11
C LEU A 95 26.08 31.51 5.33
N ASN A 96 27.03 30.95 6.08
CA ASN A 96 26.74 30.13 7.25
C ASN A 96 25.99 30.92 8.35
N LYS A 97 26.36 32.20 8.56
CA LYS A 97 25.63 33.10 9.48
C LYS A 97 24.21 33.37 9.00
N ALA A 98 24.02 33.61 7.70
CA ALA A 98 22.70 33.84 7.12
C ALA A 98 21.81 32.59 7.25
N ALA A 99 22.32 31.42 6.89
CA ALA A 99 21.63 30.14 7.03
C ALA A 99 21.21 29.88 8.48
N THR A 100 22.11 30.11 9.44
CA THR A 100 21.83 29.98 10.88
C THR A 100 20.67 30.88 11.31
N LYS A 101 20.64 32.14 10.83
CA LYS A 101 19.55 33.08 11.14
C LYS A 101 18.20 32.62 10.59
N ILE A 102 18.18 32.08 9.37
CA ILE A 102 16.97 31.53 8.73
C ILE A 102 16.48 30.30 9.52
N GLN A 103 17.38 29.37 9.85
CA GLN A 103 17.05 28.16 10.62
C GLN A 103 16.48 28.49 12.00
N ALA A 104 17.09 29.45 12.71
CA ALA A 104 16.60 29.89 14.03
C ALA A 104 15.20 30.52 13.93
N SER A 105 14.96 31.38 12.94
CA SER A 105 13.65 31.99 12.69
C SER A 105 12.57 30.94 12.39
N PHE A 106 12.90 29.97 11.52
CA PHE A 106 11.99 28.88 11.16
C PHE A 106 11.67 27.97 12.35
N ARG A 107 12.69 27.58 13.13
CA ARG A 107 12.49 26.78 14.35
C ARG A 107 11.54 27.50 15.31
N GLY A 108 11.75 28.79 15.54
CA GLY A 108 10.86 29.60 16.36
C GLY A 108 9.44 29.71 15.79
N HIS A 109 9.29 29.86 14.47
CA HIS A 109 7.98 29.89 13.82
C HIS A 109 7.22 28.57 13.98
N LYS A 110 7.90 27.43 13.79
CA LYS A 110 7.33 26.10 13.98
C LYS A 110 6.82 25.89 15.40
N THR A 111 7.65 26.17 16.40
CA THR A 111 7.23 26.06 17.82
C THR A 111 6.00 26.94 18.10
N ARG A 112 6.01 28.20 17.66
CA ARG A 112 4.85 29.09 17.87
C ARG A 112 3.59 28.56 17.20
N LYS A 113 3.68 28.03 15.98
CA LYS A 113 2.53 27.45 15.26
C LYS A 113 1.96 26.21 15.97
N GLU A 114 2.83 25.39 16.55
CA GLU A 114 2.44 24.18 17.28
C GLU A 114 1.87 24.50 18.67
N THR A 115 2.32 25.57 19.32
CA THR A 115 1.83 26.01 20.64
C THR A 115 0.63 26.96 20.57
N GLN A 116 0.25 27.46 19.39
CA GLN A 116 -0.99 28.23 19.24
C GLN A 116 -2.16 27.24 19.35
N PRO A 117 -3.03 27.38 20.37
CA PRO A 117 -4.23 26.57 20.43
C PRO A 117 -5.07 26.83 19.18
N ILE A 118 -5.58 25.75 18.59
CA ILE A 118 -6.62 25.83 17.56
C ILE A 118 -7.88 26.27 18.31
N GLU A 119 -8.22 27.56 18.27
CA GLU A 119 -9.54 28.06 18.63
C GLU A 119 -10.55 27.83 17.50
#